data_AF-A0A822CJR1-F1
#
_entry.id   AF-A0A822CJR1-F1
#
_cell.length_a   1.000
_cell.length_b   1.000
_cell.length_c   1.000
_cell.angle_alpha   90.00
_cell.angle_beta   90.00
_cell.angle_gamma   90.00
#
_symmetry.space_group_name_H-M   'P 1'
#
loop_
_entity.id
_entity.type
_entity.pdbx_description
1 polymer ?
#
loop_
_entity_poly.entity_id
_entity_poly.type
_entity_poly.pdbx_seq_one_letter_code
_entity_poly.pdbx_strand_id
1 'polypeptide(L)' 'MNFDLLCGRPLHIMWFQCDSVLRETDVRDVFITNLDTNIDNQSLYDTFSAFGNILSCK' A
#
# COMPACT_ATOMS: atom_id res chain seq x y z
N MET A 1 -12.35 -3.13 4.73
CA MET A 1 -11.63 -4.34 5.24
C MET A 1 -10.13 -4.19 5.12
N ASN A 2 -9.57 -3.83 3.96
CA ASN A 2 -8.21 -3.29 3.93
C ASN A 2 -8.25 -1.84 4.42
N PHE A 3 -7.29 -1.41 5.25
CA PHE A 3 -7.20 -0.11 5.92
C PHE A 3 -8.22 0.18 7.04
N ASP A 4 -9.08 -0.78 7.40
CA ASP A 4 -10.00 -0.61 8.53
C ASP A 4 -9.21 -0.54 9.85
N LEU A 5 -9.71 0.27 10.79
CA LEU A 5 -9.12 0.43 12.12
C LEU A 5 -9.45 -0.77 13.01
N LEU A 6 -8.43 -1.55 13.36
CA LEU A 6 -8.51 -2.58 14.39
C LEU A 6 -7.65 -2.14 15.58
N CYS A 7 -8.27 -1.97 16.76
CA CYS A 7 -7.58 -1.51 17.96
C CYS A 7 -6.79 -0.20 17.76
N GLY A 8 -7.32 0.71 16.94
CA GLY A 8 -6.69 2.01 16.64
C GLY A 8 -5.50 1.94 15.67
N ARG A 9 -5.22 0.79 15.05
CA ARG A 9 -4.22 0.64 13.99
C ARG A 9 -4.90 0.26 12.68
N PRO A 10 -4.57 0.90 11.54
CA PRO A 10 -5.10 0.49 10.25
C PRO A 10 -4.55 -0.88 9.88
N LEU A 11 -5.43 -1.79 9.45
CA LEU A 11 -5.06 -3.11 8.95
C LEU A 11 -4.48 -3.01 7.53
N HIS A 12 -3.39 -3.70 7.29
CA HIS A 12 -2.85 -3.86 5.94
C HIS A 12 -2.95 -5.33 5.54
N ILE A 13 -3.94 -5.63 4.70
CA ILE A 13 -4.25 -6.97 4.22
C ILE A 13 -3.62 -7.13 2.84
N MET A 14 -2.81 -8.18 2.70
CA MET A 14 -2.17 -8.55 1.44
C MET A 14 -2.24 -10.06 1.24
N TRP A 15 -2.18 -10.52 -0.01
CA TRP A 15 -2.00 -11.93 -0.31
C TRP A 15 -0.66 -12.43 0.24
N PHE A 16 -0.69 -13.64 0.79
CA PHE A 16 0.51 -14.31 1.25
C PHE A 16 1.46 -14.54 0.07
N GLN A 17 2.73 -14.13 0.22
CA GLN A 17 3.75 -14.27 -0.81
C GLN A 17 4.98 -14.91 -0.17
N CYS A 18 5.31 -16.13 -0.60
CA CYS A 18 6.38 -16.95 -0.01
C CYS A 18 7.78 -16.56 -0.51
N ASP A 19 7.89 -16.07 -1.74
CA ASP A 19 9.17 -15.65 -2.32
C ASP A 19 9.61 -14.29 -1.77
N SER A 20 10.68 -14.29 -0.97
CA SER A 20 11.30 -13.07 -0.44
C SER A 20 11.93 -12.21 -1.53
N VAL A 21 12.45 -12.83 -2.59
CA VAL A 21 13.15 -12.14 -3.69
C VAL A 21 12.25 -11.14 -4.41
N LEU A 22 10.96 -11.45 -4.54
CA LEU A 22 9.95 -10.56 -5.14
C LEU A 22 9.53 -9.43 -4.20
N ARG A 23 9.79 -9.55 -2.90
CA ARG A 23 9.55 -8.50 -1.89
C ARG A 23 10.79 -7.63 -1.65
N GLU A 24 11.99 -8.17 -1.85
CA GLU A 24 13.26 -7.47 -1.64
C GLU A 24 13.67 -6.60 -2.83
N THR A 25 13.04 -6.78 -4.00
CA THR A 25 13.33 -5.95 -5.17
C THR A 25 12.60 -4.62 -5.08
N ASP A 26 13.29 -3.60 -4.58
CA ASP A 26 12.88 -2.17 -4.54
C ASP A 26 12.51 -1.60 -5.93
N VAL A 27 12.85 -2.33 -7.00
CA VAL A 27 12.54 -2.00 -8.41
C VAL A 27 11.03 -1.79 -8.66
N ARG A 28 10.16 -2.37 -7.83
CA ARG A 28 8.70 -2.30 -7.99
C ARG A 28 8.01 -1.29 -7.07
N ASP A 29 8.73 -0.73 -6.10
CA ASP A 29 8.16 0.21 -5.16
C ASP A 29 8.34 1.65 -5.65
N VAL A 30 7.29 2.45 -5.48
CA VAL A 30 7.27 3.86 -5.89
C VAL A 30 7.21 4.72 -4.62
N PHE A 31 8.21 5.57 -4.44
CA PHE A 31 8.27 6.50 -3.32
C PHE A 31 7.65 7.85 -3.71
N ILE A 32 6.55 8.20 -3.05
CA ILE A 32 5.89 9.49 -3.21
C ILE A 32 6.27 10.35 -2.00
N THR A 33 7.00 11.43 -2.25
CA THR A 33 7.36 12.42 -1.23
C THR A 33 6.51 13.68 -1.39
N ASN A 34 6.43 14.50 -0.33
CA ASN A 34 5.71 15.78 -0.34
C ASN A 34 4.19 15.65 -0.59
N LEU A 35 3.56 14.64 0.00
CA LEU A 35 2.10 14.52 0.06
C LEU A 35 1.51 15.46 1.12
N ASP A 36 0.31 15.97 0.84
CA ASP A 36 -0.45 16.76 1.80
C ASP A 36 -0.88 15.89 3.00
N THR A 37 -0.85 16.46 4.21
CA THR A 37 -1.19 15.75 5.46
C THR A 37 -2.63 15.26 5.54
N ASN A 38 -3.52 15.73 4.66
CA ASN A 38 -4.91 15.27 4.60
C ASN A 38 -5.12 14.05 3.70
N ILE A 39 -4.10 13.59 2.98
CA ILE A 39 -4.24 12.45 2.07
C ILE A 39 -4.11 11.14 2.85
N ASP A 40 -5.16 10.33 2.77
CA ASP A 40 -5.26 9.02 3.44
C ASP A 40 -4.74 7.89 2.55
N ASN A 41 -4.27 6.80 3.16
CA ASN A 41 -3.69 5.66 2.45
C ASN A 41 -4.70 4.97 1.52
N GLN A 42 -5.99 4.99 1.88
CA GLN A 42 -7.07 4.50 1.04
C GLN A 42 -7.21 5.32 -0.24
N SER A 43 -7.13 6.65 -0.14
CA SER A 43 -7.26 7.54 -1.30
C SER A 43 -6.09 7.39 -2.28
N LEU A 44 -4.88 7.18 -1.74
CA LEU A 44 -3.71 6.83 -2.54
C LEU A 44 -3.91 5.51 -3.26
N TYR A 45 -4.32 4.46 -2.55
CA TYR A 45 -4.58 3.16 -3.14
C TYR A 45 -5.58 3.24 -4.30
N ASP A 46 -6.71 3.91 -4.10
CA ASP A 46 -7.74 4.06 -5.14
C ASP A 46 -7.23 4.84 -6.36
N THR A 47 -6.45 5.90 -6.13
CA THR A 47 -5.89 6.72 -7.22
C THR A 47 -4.86 5.95 -8.04
N PHE A 48 -3.97 5.22 -7.37
CA PHE A 48 -2.91 4.47 -8.04
C PHE A 48 -3.37 3.13 -8.60
N SER A 49 -4.51 2.59 -8.11
CA SER A 49 -5.07 1.34 -8.62
C SER A 49 -5.49 1.45 -10.09
N ALA A 50 -5.66 2.66 -10.62
CA ALA A 50 -5.90 2.90 -12.04
C ALA A 50 -4.70 2.51 -12.93
N PHE A 51 -3.47 2.54 -12.40
CA PHE A 51 -2.25 2.21 -13.15
C PHE A 51 -1.89 0.72 -13.10
N GLY A 52 -2.52 -0.05 -12.22
CA GLY A 52 -2.26 -1.47 -12.06
C GLY A 52 -2.64 -1.98 -10.68
N ASN A 53 -2.50 -3.29 -10.47
CA ASN A 53 -2.78 -3.90 -9.19
C ASN A 53 -1.69 -3.56 -8.18
N ILE A 54 -2.05 -2.79 -7.15
CA ILE A 54 -1.15 -2.46 -6.05
C ILE A 54 -1.16 -3.62 -5.05
N LEU A 55 0.02 -4.19 -4.81
CA LEU A 55 0.18 -5.24 -3.81
C LEU A 55 0.14 -4.66 -2.39
N SER A 56 0.89 -3.58 -2.16
CA SER A 56 1.05 -2.90 -0.87
C SER A 56 1.00 -1.39 -1.06
N CYS A 57 0.34 -0.67 -0.15
CA CYS A 57 0.43 0.79 -0.06
C CYS A 57 0.61 1.18 1.41
N LYS A 58 1.61 2.01 1.71
CA LYS A 58 1.97 2.41 3.07
C LYS A 58 2.04 3.92 3.20
#